data_AF-A0A7W6HU74-F1
#
_entry.id   AF-A0A7W6HU74-F1
#
_cell.length_a   1.000
_cell.length_b   1.000
_cell.length_c   1.000
_cell.angle_alpha   90.00
_cell.angle_beta   90.00
_cell.angle_gamma   90.00
#
_symmetry.space_group_name_H-M   'P 1'
#
loop_
_entity.id
_entity.type
_entity.pdbx_description
1 polymer ?
#
loop_
_entity_poly.entity_id
_entity_poly.type
_entity_poly.pdbx_seq_one_letter_code
_entity_poly.pdbx_strand_id
1 'polypeptide(L)'
;MKKWNNIIFLVLSMLVVGCGDNDENPVGFYTSSGGDRIEGFSASVGESWLRAGGGSGVYKVSSSDESIVRAELSQEVITLKAYKVGQAEITIVDSREESATIEITVCPLIRTIEVMETRAFIRYSDGRDTSDVEEKVKKEIIENMDIAKGWQFKMVYDHWNGAYEREGKVTVYQDASQEEGIEGTYSMGNVENKIAYTFKYEDREHILQFPEILESGIARDTGPQKMTWIENYSAEYKEKYPDANFKEVVCILRVAIWRR
;
A
#
# COMPACT_ATOMS: atom_id res chain seq x y z
N MET A 1 -79.81 30.04 36.42
CA MET A 1 -79.12 30.58 35.24
C MET A 1 -77.87 31.34 35.67
N LYS A 2 -76.68 30.78 35.47
CA LYS A 2 -75.43 31.56 35.30
C LYS A 2 -74.42 30.65 34.60
N LYS A 3 -73.95 31.15 33.46
CA LYS A 3 -73.21 30.43 32.43
C LYS A 3 -71.78 30.13 32.89
N TRP A 4 -71.31 28.93 32.56
CA TRP A 4 -69.88 28.59 32.50
C TRP A 4 -69.22 29.42 31.39
N ASN A 5 -68.13 30.10 31.70
CA ASN A 5 -67.24 30.68 30.72
C ASN A 5 -65.89 29.98 30.82
N ASN A 6 -65.54 29.25 29.75
CA ASN A 6 -64.23 28.67 29.51
C ASN A 6 -63.19 29.79 29.39
N ILE A 7 -62.22 29.80 30.30
CA ILE A 7 -60.98 30.58 30.12
C ILE A 7 -60.00 29.65 29.40
N ILE A 8 -59.81 29.93 28.11
CA ILE A 8 -58.73 29.35 27.30
C ILE A 8 -57.43 30.03 27.75
N PHE A 9 -56.54 29.26 28.38
CA PHE A 9 -55.17 29.67 28.66
C PHE A 9 -54.38 29.65 27.35
N LEU A 10 -54.17 30.82 26.76
CA LEU A 10 -53.30 31.01 25.61
C LEU A 10 -51.87 31.17 26.15
N VAL A 11 -51.17 30.05 26.33
CA VAL A 11 -49.74 30.04 26.64
C VAL A 11 -49.02 30.50 25.38
N LEU A 12 -48.63 31.77 25.36
CA LEU A 12 -47.74 32.34 24.36
C LEU A 12 -46.36 31.71 24.58
N SER A 13 -46.09 30.61 23.89
CA SER A 13 -44.79 29.95 23.86
C SER A 13 -43.77 30.93 23.25
N MET A 14 -42.97 31.56 24.10
CA MET A 14 -41.72 32.18 23.66
C MET A 14 -40.88 31.07 23.02
N LEU A 15 -40.79 31.10 21.70
CA LEU A 15 -39.74 30.41 20.97
C LEU A 15 -38.45 31.10 21.40
N VAL A 16 -37.80 30.58 22.43
CA VAL A 16 -36.38 30.82 22.64
C VAL A 16 -35.71 30.21 21.42
N VAL A 17 -35.36 31.03 20.44
CA VAL A 17 -34.30 30.70 19.50
C VAL A 17 -33.08 30.46 20.39
N GLY A 18 -32.81 29.19 20.66
CA GLY A 18 -31.49 28.80 21.13
C GLY A 18 -30.55 29.16 20.01
N CYS A 19 -29.90 30.33 20.13
CA CYS A 19 -28.55 30.48 19.64
C CYS A 19 -27.74 29.43 20.39
N GLY A 20 -27.69 28.21 19.86
CA GLY A 20 -26.66 27.26 20.22
C GLY A 20 -25.36 27.87 19.74
N ASP A 21 -24.48 28.16 20.69
CA ASP A 21 -23.11 28.61 20.57
C ASP A 21 -22.58 28.59 19.13
N ASN A 22 -22.44 29.80 18.56
CA ASN A 22 -21.75 30.01 17.29
C ASN A 22 -20.21 29.94 17.51
N ASP A 23 -19.76 28.93 18.26
CA ASP A 23 -18.35 28.63 18.49
C ASP A 23 -17.84 27.84 17.30
N GLU A 24 -17.60 28.53 16.18
CA GLU A 24 -16.87 27.93 15.05
C GLU A 24 -15.46 27.55 15.54
N ASN A 25 -15.18 26.25 15.63
CA ASN A 25 -13.87 25.73 15.98
C ASN A 25 -12.78 26.39 15.12
N PRO A 26 -11.58 26.68 15.67
CA PRO A 26 -10.51 27.29 14.88
C PRO A 26 -10.09 26.37 13.74
N VAL A 27 -9.68 26.97 12.61
CA VAL A 27 -9.14 26.23 11.45
C VAL A 27 -8.05 25.26 11.89
N GLY A 28 -8.04 24.05 11.33
CA GLY A 28 -7.07 23.02 11.70
C GLY A 28 -7.10 21.78 10.82
N PHE A 29 -6.14 20.89 11.09
CA PHE A 29 -5.99 19.61 10.41
C PHE A 29 -6.53 18.47 11.27
N TYR A 30 -7.10 17.47 10.60
CA TYR A 30 -7.70 16.31 11.21
C TYR A 30 -7.24 15.04 10.51
N THR A 31 -7.29 13.93 11.24
CA THR A 31 -7.10 12.58 10.66
C THR A 31 -8.07 12.34 9.50
N SER A 32 -7.76 11.40 8.60
CA SER A 32 -8.60 11.11 7.43
C SER A 32 -10.03 10.69 7.78
N SER A 33 -10.25 10.15 8.98
CA SER A 33 -11.58 9.83 9.53
C SER A 33 -12.34 11.06 10.04
N GLY A 34 -11.66 12.20 10.23
CA GLY A 34 -12.23 13.46 10.72
C GLY A 34 -12.41 13.55 12.23
N GLY A 35 -12.03 12.51 12.99
CA GLY A 35 -12.31 12.42 14.43
C GLY A 35 -11.35 13.21 15.31
N ASP A 36 -10.08 13.33 14.92
CA ASP A 36 -9.02 13.85 15.79
C ASP A 36 -8.27 14.99 15.12
N ARG A 37 -8.15 16.13 15.83
CA ARG A 37 -7.28 17.24 15.42
C ARG A 37 -5.81 16.84 15.60
N ILE A 38 -4.97 17.21 14.65
CA ILE A 38 -3.54 16.85 14.63
C ILE A 38 -2.67 18.09 14.40
N GLU A 39 -1.45 18.08 14.95
CA GLU A 39 -0.47 19.16 14.82
C GLU A 39 0.81 18.73 14.08
N GLY A 40 0.93 17.44 13.77
CA GLY A 40 2.00 16.88 12.96
C GLY A 40 1.55 15.57 12.31
N PHE A 41 2.14 15.24 11.17
CA PHE A 41 1.79 14.03 10.43
C PHE A 41 3.02 13.35 9.83
N SER A 42 3.17 12.05 10.06
CA SER A 42 4.17 11.23 9.37
C SER A 42 3.49 10.45 8.24
N ALA A 43 3.99 10.62 7.03
CA ALA A 43 3.52 9.94 5.83
C ALA A 43 4.63 9.07 5.25
N SER A 44 4.30 7.93 4.67
CA SER A 44 5.24 7.27 3.76
C SER A 44 5.20 7.94 2.38
N VAL A 45 6.28 7.84 1.62
CA VAL A 45 6.31 8.16 0.19
C VAL A 45 5.11 7.51 -0.55
N GLY A 46 4.39 8.29 -1.35
CA GLY A 46 3.14 7.94 -2.01
C GLY A 46 1.98 8.88 -1.63
N GLU A 47 0.74 8.37 -1.70
CA GLU A 47 -0.45 9.13 -1.34
C GLU A 47 -0.86 8.91 0.12
N SER A 48 -1.31 9.99 0.76
CA SER A 48 -1.94 9.99 2.09
C SER A 48 -3.07 11.01 2.12
N TRP A 49 -3.96 10.91 3.10
CA TRP A 49 -5.13 11.79 3.21
C TRP A 49 -5.23 12.39 4.60
N LEU A 50 -5.53 13.68 4.64
CA LEU A 50 -5.90 14.45 5.83
C LEU A 50 -7.24 15.14 5.58
N ARG A 51 -7.77 15.79 6.62
CA ARG A 51 -8.94 16.66 6.52
C ARG A 51 -8.65 18.06 7.04
N ALA A 52 -9.22 19.06 6.39
CA ALA A 52 -9.36 20.42 6.93
C ALA A 52 -10.67 20.51 7.73
N GLY A 53 -10.67 21.27 8.82
CA GLY A 53 -11.86 21.50 9.63
C GLY A 53 -11.79 22.84 10.37
N GLY A 54 -12.93 23.27 10.90
CA GLY A 54 -13.07 24.55 11.58
C GLY A 54 -13.20 25.74 10.61
N GLY A 55 -13.31 26.93 11.17
CA GLY A 55 -13.53 28.15 10.41
C GLY A 55 -14.78 28.12 9.51
N SER A 56 -14.67 28.78 8.36
CA SER A 56 -15.77 28.92 7.39
C SER A 56 -16.12 27.65 6.59
N GLY A 57 -15.34 26.56 6.72
CA GLY A 57 -15.58 25.32 5.96
C GLY A 57 -15.14 25.38 4.48
N VAL A 58 -14.60 26.51 4.01
CA VAL A 58 -14.08 26.69 2.65
C VAL A 58 -12.61 27.07 2.74
N TYR A 59 -11.73 26.24 2.16
CA TYR A 59 -10.29 26.37 2.33
C TYR A 59 -9.53 26.48 1.01
N LYS A 60 -8.32 27.04 1.10
CA LYS A 60 -7.23 26.88 0.14
C LYS A 60 -6.11 26.12 0.83
N VAL A 61 -5.31 25.38 0.07
CA VAL A 61 -4.16 24.64 0.57
C VAL A 61 -2.89 24.99 -0.21
N SER A 62 -1.75 25.04 0.47
CA SER A 62 -0.43 25.23 -0.12
C SER A 62 0.61 24.37 0.59
N SER A 63 1.69 24.03 -0.13
CA SER A 63 2.88 23.39 0.43
C SER A 63 4.07 24.34 0.39
N SER A 64 4.90 24.29 1.41
CA SER A 64 6.19 24.99 1.45
C SER A 64 7.24 24.39 0.51
N ASP A 65 7.14 23.09 0.18
CA ASP A 65 8.01 22.42 -0.79
C ASP A 65 7.23 21.31 -1.55
N GLU A 66 6.71 21.67 -2.72
CA GLU A 66 5.98 20.74 -3.60
C GLU A 66 6.88 19.64 -4.19
N SER A 67 8.21 19.78 -4.13
CA SER A 67 9.14 18.72 -4.56
C SER A 67 9.24 17.58 -3.53
N ILE A 68 8.82 17.82 -2.29
CA ILE A 68 8.74 16.81 -1.22
C ILE A 68 7.29 16.35 -1.07
N VAL A 69 6.35 17.28 -0.85
CA VAL A 69 4.92 16.97 -0.71
C VAL A 69 4.09 18.01 -1.43
N ARG A 70 3.23 17.57 -2.35
CA ARG A 70 2.16 18.40 -2.90
C ARG A 70 0.84 18.12 -2.19
N ALA A 71 0.08 19.18 -1.90
CA ALA A 71 -1.25 19.05 -1.32
C ALA A 71 -2.31 19.45 -2.36
N GLU A 72 -3.35 18.64 -2.49
CA GLU A 72 -4.52 18.90 -3.32
C GLU A 72 -5.76 18.86 -2.43
N LEU A 73 -6.64 19.85 -2.56
CA LEU A 73 -7.85 19.94 -1.76
C LEU A 73 -9.08 19.64 -2.62
N SER A 74 -9.92 18.73 -2.14
CA SER A 74 -11.27 18.50 -2.67
C SER A 74 -12.26 18.58 -1.52
N GLN A 75 -13.04 19.67 -1.48
CA GLN A 75 -13.89 20.03 -0.33
C GLN A 75 -13.05 20.18 0.95
N GLU A 76 -13.19 19.27 1.90
CA GLU A 76 -12.44 19.22 3.15
C GLU A 76 -11.32 18.17 3.14
N VAL A 77 -11.24 17.31 2.10
CA VAL A 77 -10.24 16.26 2.01
C VAL A 77 -8.98 16.81 1.37
N ILE A 78 -7.86 16.69 2.08
CA ILE A 78 -6.53 17.04 1.60
C ILE A 78 -5.83 15.76 1.17
N THR A 79 -5.53 15.63 -0.12
CA THR A 79 -4.67 14.58 -0.66
C THR A 79 -3.23 15.07 -0.63
N LEU A 80 -2.39 14.38 0.13
CA LEU A 80 -0.94 14.58 0.16
C LEU A 80 -0.28 13.63 -0.83
N LYS A 81 0.45 14.18 -1.78
CA LYS A 81 1.30 13.47 -2.74
C LYS A 81 2.75 13.63 -2.31
N ALA A 82 3.26 12.67 -1.55
CA ALA A 82 4.62 12.68 -1.01
C ALA A 82 5.59 12.03 -2.01
N TYR A 83 6.44 12.82 -2.63
CA TYR A 83 7.33 12.41 -3.73
C TYR A 83 8.68 11.88 -3.26
N LYS A 84 9.23 12.35 -2.14
CA LYS A 84 10.52 11.88 -1.61
C LYS A 84 10.62 12.11 -0.11
N VAL A 85 11.53 11.38 0.54
CA VAL A 85 11.86 11.56 1.95
C VAL A 85 12.28 13.00 2.24
N GLY A 86 11.78 13.58 3.33
CA GLY A 86 12.03 14.97 3.70
C GLY A 86 10.94 15.53 4.59
N GLN A 87 10.97 16.84 4.82
CA GLN A 87 9.96 17.55 5.60
C GLN A 87 9.40 18.71 4.78
N ALA A 88 8.10 18.96 4.92
CA ALA A 88 7.43 20.12 4.34
C ALA A 88 6.27 20.54 5.25
N GLU A 89 6.01 21.83 5.33
CA GLU A 89 4.82 22.39 5.94
C GLU A 89 3.68 22.50 4.94
N ILE A 90 2.48 22.11 5.35
CA ILE A 90 1.23 22.33 4.64
C ILE A 90 0.42 23.40 5.37
N THR A 91 -0.05 24.41 4.64
CA THR A 91 -0.89 25.48 5.19
C THR A 91 -2.28 25.40 4.58
N ILE A 92 -3.30 25.50 5.41
CA ILE A 92 -4.68 25.77 5.00
C ILE A 92 -5.07 27.19 5.42
N VAL A 93 -5.76 27.88 4.53
CA VAL A 93 -6.34 29.21 4.79
C VAL A 93 -7.82 29.14 4.47
N ASP A 94 -8.68 29.51 5.42
CA ASP A 94 -10.11 29.56 5.22
C ASP A 94 -10.55 30.84 4.49
N SER A 95 -11.83 30.93 4.11
CA SER A 95 -12.35 32.10 3.40
C SER A 95 -12.46 33.39 4.25
N ARG A 96 -12.17 33.30 5.56
CA ARG A 96 -12.11 34.41 6.51
C ARG A 96 -10.67 34.83 6.82
N GLU A 97 -9.70 34.29 6.08
CA GLU A 97 -8.27 34.52 6.23
C GLU A 97 -7.69 33.97 7.55
N GLU A 98 -8.40 33.04 8.21
CA GLU A 98 -7.84 32.26 9.31
C GLU A 98 -7.01 31.10 8.73
N SER A 99 -5.83 30.86 9.31
CA SER A 99 -4.89 29.87 8.79
C SER A 99 -4.45 28.87 9.84
N ALA A 100 -4.15 27.66 9.41
CA ALA A 100 -3.43 26.66 10.19
C ALA A 100 -2.31 26.04 9.35
N THR A 101 -1.23 25.63 10.02
CA THR A 101 -0.09 24.94 9.42
C THR A 101 0.13 23.59 10.13
N ILE A 102 0.58 22.59 9.38
CA ILE A 102 1.00 21.29 9.90
C ILE A 102 2.34 20.89 9.29
N GLU A 103 3.25 20.38 10.12
CA GLU A 103 4.49 19.76 9.65
C GLU A 103 4.21 18.33 9.14
N ILE A 104 4.64 18.06 7.92
CA ILE A 104 4.62 16.73 7.31
C ILE A 104 6.05 16.19 7.28
N THR A 105 6.26 15.04 7.93
CA THR A 105 7.52 14.28 7.81
C THR A 105 7.29 13.08 6.89
N VAL A 106 7.96 13.08 5.74
CA VAL A 106 7.91 11.98 4.77
C VAL A 106 9.00 10.97 5.06
N CYS A 107 8.60 9.74 5.34
CA CYS A 107 9.46 8.59 5.58
C CYS A 107 9.48 7.66 4.36
N PRO A 108 10.54 6.85 4.18
CA PRO A 108 10.52 5.80 3.17
C PRO A 108 9.43 4.78 3.49
N LEU A 109 8.82 4.20 2.46
CA LEU A 109 7.94 3.04 2.63
C LEU A 109 8.83 1.78 2.67
N ILE A 110 8.78 1.04 3.77
CA ILE A 110 9.55 -0.19 3.92
C ILE A 110 8.62 -1.40 3.79
N ARG A 111 9.07 -2.39 3.03
CA ARG A 111 8.42 -3.71 2.94
C ARG A 111 9.45 -4.78 3.23
N THR A 112 9.15 -5.65 4.18
CA THR A 112 9.92 -6.87 4.38
C THR A 112 9.09 -8.05 3.89
N ILE A 113 9.60 -8.75 2.90
CA ILE A 113 9.01 -9.97 2.36
C ILE A 113 9.79 -11.13 2.96
N GLU A 114 9.12 -12.05 3.63
CA GLU A 114 9.71 -13.29 4.14
C GLU A 114 9.21 -14.46 3.29
N VAL A 115 10.13 -15.31 2.84
CA VAL A 115 9.80 -16.51 2.07
C VAL A 115 9.40 -17.61 3.04
N MET A 116 8.14 -18.01 2.97
CA MET A 116 7.55 -19.03 3.85
C MET A 116 7.73 -20.44 3.29
N GLU A 117 7.67 -20.57 1.97
CA GLU A 117 7.71 -21.83 1.24
C GLU A 117 8.13 -21.58 -0.19
N THR A 118 8.95 -22.47 -0.74
CA THR A 118 9.24 -22.57 -2.17
C THR A 118 8.88 -23.98 -2.64
N ARG A 119 8.13 -24.09 -3.75
CA ARG A 119 7.77 -25.38 -4.34
C ARG A 119 7.68 -25.31 -5.86
N ALA A 120 8.12 -26.34 -6.54
CA ALA A 120 7.95 -26.46 -7.99
C ALA A 120 6.55 -26.96 -8.34
N PHE A 121 5.99 -26.46 -9.44
CA PHE A 121 4.71 -26.88 -9.99
C PHE A 121 4.78 -27.04 -11.50
N ILE A 122 4.27 -28.18 -11.98
CA ILE A 122 4.19 -28.51 -13.40
C ILE A 122 2.73 -28.75 -13.73
N ARG A 123 2.28 -28.18 -14.85
CA ARG A 123 0.99 -28.45 -15.45
C ARG A 123 1.23 -29.05 -16.83
N TYR A 124 0.67 -30.22 -17.09
CA TYR A 124 0.73 -30.87 -18.40
C TYR A 124 -0.44 -30.45 -19.28
N SER A 125 -0.25 -30.47 -20.59
CA SER A 125 -1.29 -30.08 -21.56
C SER A 125 -2.43 -31.09 -21.66
N ASP A 126 -2.11 -32.38 -21.45
CA ASP A 126 -3.04 -33.51 -21.51
C ASP A 126 -3.41 -34.09 -20.14
N GLY A 127 -2.89 -33.48 -19.06
CA GLY A 127 -3.12 -33.91 -17.67
C GLY A 127 -2.44 -35.23 -17.30
N ARG A 128 -1.51 -35.76 -18.10
CA ARG A 128 -0.76 -36.97 -17.79
C ARG A 128 0.59 -36.63 -17.17
N ASP A 129 0.81 -37.08 -15.95
CA ASP A 129 2.11 -36.96 -15.28
C ASP A 129 3.12 -37.95 -15.86
N THR A 130 4.34 -37.48 -16.12
CA THR A 130 5.50 -38.31 -16.47
C THR A 130 6.49 -38.30 -15.30
N SER A 131 6.37 -39.25 -14.37
CA SER A 131 7.06 -39.25 -13.07
C SER A 131 8.56 -38.97 -13.14
N ASP A 132 9.25 -39.58 -14.09
CA ASP A 132 10.72 -39.52 -14.17
C ASP A 132 11.22 -38.14 -14.63
N VAL A 133 10.48 -37.50 -15.54
CA VAL A 133 10.77 -36.12 -15.97
C VAL A 133 10.34 -35.13 -14.89
N GLU A 134 9.23 -35.41 -14.20
CA GLU A 134 8.67 -34.53 -13.18
C GLU A 134 9.62 -34.33 -12.00
N GLU A 135 10.14 -35.41 -11.40
CA GLU A 135 11.05 -35.32 -10.25
C GLU A 135 12.32 -34.53 -10.62
N LYS A 136 12.87 -34.82 -11.79
CA LYS A 136 14.05 -34.13 -12.31
C LYS A 136 13.78 -32.64 -12.51
N VAL A 137 12.69 -32.29 -13.20
CA VAL A 137 12.33 -30.89 -13.49
C VAL A 137 12.01 -30.13 -12.22
N LYS A 138 11.27 -30.73 -11.28
CA LYS A 138 10.99 -30.09 -9.97
C LYS A 138 12.26 -29.77 -9.20
N LYS A 139 13.25 -30.66 -9.23
CA LYS A 139 14.56 -30.42 -8.60
C LYS A 139 15.31 -29.27 -9.28
N GLU A 140 15.42 -29.31 -10.61
CA GLU A 140 16.11 -28.27 -11.40
C GLU A 140 15.48 -26.88 -11.18
N ILE A 141 14.14 -26.78 -11.10
CA ILE A 141 13.45 -25.50 -10.84
C ILE A 141 13.79 -24.93 -9.47
N ILE A 142 13.82 -25.76 -8.43
CA ILE A 142 14.17 -25.30 -7.07
C ILE A 142 15.62 -24.83 -7.00
N GLU A 143 16.52 -25.54 -7.68
CA GLU A 143 17.94 -25.16 -7.79
C GLU A 143 18.12 -23.84 -8.58
N ASN A 144 17.38 -23.66 -9.69
CA ASN A 144 17.40 -22.43 -10.48
C ASN A 144 16.81 -21.23 -9.72
N MET A 145 15.72 -21.47 -8.98
CA MET A 145 15.05 -20.46 -8.16
C MET A 145 15.99 -19.90 -7.10
N ASP A 146 16.77 -20.77 -6.45
CA ASP A 146 17.74 -20.45 -5.38
C ASP A 146 17.22 -19.56 -4.25
N ILE A 147 15.92 -19.37 -4.13
CA ILE A 147 15.29 -18.64 -3.04
C ILE A 147 14.72 -19.69 -2.07
N ALA A 148 15.29 -19.73 -0.87
CA ALA A 148 14.89 -20.72 0.14
C ALA A 148 13.93 -20.12 1.17
N LYS A 149 13.20 -21.00 1.86
CA LYS A 149 12.43 -20.64 3.04
C LYS A 149 13.32 -19.92 4.07
N GLY A 150 12.81 -18.83 4.63
CA GLY A 150 13.50 -18.01 5.62
C GLY A 150 14.24 -16.82 5.01
N TRP A 151 14.44 -16.79 3.69
CA TRP A 151 15.01 -15.62 3.03
C TRP A 151 14.09 -14.40 3.20
N GLN A 152 14.70 -13.23 3.30
CA GLN A 152 14.00 -11.96 3.44
C GLN A 152 14.45 -10.95 2.38
N PHE A 153 13.48 -10.26 1.79
CA PHE A 153 13.71 -9.14 0.88
C PHE A 153 13.21 -7.87 1.57
N LYS A 154 14.14 -7.02 2.00
CA LYS A 154 13.82 -5.73 2.60
C LYS A 154 13.89 -4.66 1.53
N MET A 155 12.71 -4.27 1.04
CA MET A 155 12.54 -3.24 0.02
C MET A 155 12.40 -1.87 0.67
N VAL A 156 13.10 -0.89 0.12
CA VAL A 156 13.03 0.51 0.55
C VAL A 156 12.60 1.37 -0.64
N TYR A 157 11.47 2.06 -0.46
CA TYR A 157 10.92 3.00 -1.42
C TYR A 157 11.00 4.42 -0.87
N ASP A 158 11.93 5.21 -1.38
CA ASP A 158 12.27 6.56 -0.89
C ASP A 158 11.89 7.69 -1.85
N HIS A 159 11.40 7.35 -3.05
CA HIS A 159 10.95 8.30 -4.07
C HIS A 159 9.73 7.78 -4.82
N TRP A 160 8.79 8.65 -5.18
CA TRP A 160 7.61 8.37 -5.98
C TRP A 160 7.53 9.30 -7.16
N ASN A 161 7.23 8.75 -8.33
CA ASN A 161 7.14 9.47 -9.59
C ASN A 161 5.68 9.84 -9.96
N GLY A 162 4.72 9.62 -9.07
CA GLY A 162 3.30 9.83 -9.34
C GLY A 162 2.59 8.66 -10.02
N ALA A 163 3.29 7.56 -10.29
CA ALA A 163 2.75 6.39 -11.00
C ALA A 163 2.56 5.18 -10.07
N TYR A 164 1.92 4.13 -10.57
CA TYR A 164 1.72 2.89 -9.81
C TYR A 164 3.01 2.08 -9.69
N GLU A 165 3.83 2.15 -10.74
CA GLU A 165 5.14 1.52 -10.82
C GLU A 165 6.05 2.02 -9.70
N ARG A 166 6.82 1.10 -9.14
CA ARG A 166 7.75 1.41 -8.05
C ARG A 166 9.10 0.83 -8.38
N GLU A 167 10.15 1.54 -8.03
CA GLU A 167 11.51 1.02 -8.07
C GLU A 167 12.24 1.48 -6.82
N GLY A 168 13.29 0.78 -6.45
CA GLY A 168 14.05 1.12 -5.26
C GLY A 168 15.13 0.11 -4.94
N LYS A 169 15.65 0.22 -3.72
CA LYS A 169 16.68 -0.66 -3.21
C LYS A 169 16.06 -1.86 -2.52
N VAL A 170 16.72 -3.00 -2.65
CA VAL A 170 16.41 -4.21 -1.87
C VAL A 170 17.67 -4.69 -1.18
N THR A 171 17.55 -5.07 0.08
CA THR A 171 18.57 -5.85 0.78
C THR A 171 18.03 -7.27 0.97
N VAL A 172 18.78 -8.26 0.48
CA VAL A 172 18.42 -9.68 0.53
C VAL A 172 19.17 -10.35 1.67
N TYR A 173 18.43 -10.97 2.58
CA TYR A 173 18.96 -11.77 3.68
C TYR A 173 18.63 -13.23 3.40
N GLN A 174 19.65 -14.08 3.33
CA GLN A 174 19.49 -15.52 3.11
C GLN A 174 19.24 -16.28 4.42
N ASP A 175 19.55 -15.63 5.55
CA ASP A 175 19.27 -16.10 6.91
C ASP A 175 18.81 -14.89 7.75
N ALA A 176 17.73 -15.06 8.52
CA ALA A 176 17.15 -13.99 9.35
C ALA A 176 18.07 -13.49 10.48
N SER A 177 19.14 -14.23 10.79
CA SER A 177 20.17 -13.84 11.75
C SER A 177 21.29 -12.98 11.16
N GLN A 178 21.34 -12.82 9.83
CA GLN A 178 22.34 -11.98 9.17
C GLN A 178 22.16 -10.51 9.53
N GLU A 179 23.24 -9.86 9.96
CA GLU A 179 23.27 -8.41 10.20
C GLU A 179 23.44 -7.63 8.88
N GLU A 180 24.21 -8.18 7.95
CA GLU A 180 24.44 -7.63 6.61
C GLU A 180 23.76 -8.51 5.56
N GLY A 181 23.11 -7.88 4.59
CA GLY A 181 22.48 -8.57 3.47
C GLY A 181 23.10 -8.17 2.14
N ILE A 182 22.70 -8.88 1.09
CA ILE A 182 23.14 -8.63 -0.28
C ILE A 182 22.35 -7.45 -0.82
N GLU A 183 23.04 -6.40 -1.22
CA GLU A 183 22.43 -5.22 -1.80
C GLU A 183 22.02 -5.44 -3.26
N GLY A 184 20.88 -4.88 -3.63
CA GLY A 184 20.32 -4.98 -4.96
C GLY A 184 19.29 -3.90 -5.26
N THR A 185 18.58 -4.10 -6.36
CA THR A 185 17.49 -3.24 -6.79
C THR A 185 16.22 -4.06 -6.98
N TYR A 186 15.07 -3.39 -6.87
CA TYR A 186 13.81 -3.96 -7.27
C TYR A 186 13.02 -3.00 -8.15
N SER A 187 12.13 -3.56 -8.95
CA SER A 187 11.05 -2.83 -9.61
C SER A 187 9.74 -3.59 -9.51
N MET A 188 8.63 -2.87 -9.41
CA MET A 188 7.26 -3.38 -9.51
C MET A 188 6.60 -2.71 -10.70
N GLY A 189 6.15 -3.51 -11.65
CA GLY A 189 5.54 -3.02 -12.89
C GLY A 189 4.89 -4.14 -13.68
N ASN A 190 4.57 -3.87 -14.94
CA ASN A 190 3.99 -4.86 -15.84
C ASN A 190 5.09 -5.61 -16.61
N VAL A 191 5.09 -6.93 -16.51
CA VAL A 191 5.92 -7.84 -17.31
C VAL A 191 4.99 -8.86 -17.96
N GLU A 192 4.99 -8.94 -19.29
CA GLU A 192 4.10 -9.85 -20.05
C GLU A 192 2.61 -9.70 -19.69
N ASN A 193 2.13 -8.46 -19.54
CA ASN A 193 0.75 -8.12 -19.11
C ASN A 193 0.36 -8.62 -17.71
N LYS A 194 1.34 -8.97 -16.87
CA LYS A 194 1.14 -9.33 -15.46
C LYS A 194 1.90 -8.38 -14.56
N ILE A 195 1.33 -8.04 -13.41
CA ILE A 195 2.06 -7.32 -12.37
C ILE A 195 3.16 -8.25 -11.85
N ALA A 196 4.39 -7.75 -11.84
CA ALA A 196 5.56 -8.48 -11.39
C ALA A 196 6.42 -7.63 -10.46
N TYR A 197 7.08 -8.31 -9.53
CA TYR A 197 8.25 -7.78 -8.83
C TYR A 197 9.50 -8.36 -9.47
N THR A 198 10.37 -7.49 -9.98
CA THR A 198 11.69 -7.87 -10.47
C THR A 198 12.71 -7.55 -9.37
N PHE A 199 13.50 -8.53 -8.96
CA PHE A 199 14.60 -8.35 -8.02
C PHE A 199 15.92 -8.63 -8.72
N LYS A 200 16.89 -7.71 -8.60
CA LYS A 200 18.23 -7.88 -9.14
C LYS A 200 19.27 -7.69 -8.05
N TYR A 201 20.09 -8.71 -7.82
CA TYR A 201 21.14 -8.72 -6.81
C TYR A 201 22.23 -9.71 -7.25
N GLU A 202 23.50 -9.38 -6.99
CA GLU A 202 24.64 -10.10 -7.59
C GLU A 202 24.47 -10.24 -9.12
N ASP A 203 24.62 -11.45 -9.65
CA ASP A 203 24.41 -11.80 -11.06
C ASP A 203 23.01 -12.40 -11.31
N ARG A 204 22.06 -12.24 -10.38
CA ARG A 204 20.73 -12.84 -10.44
C ARG A 204 19.64 -11.82 -10.75
N GLU A 205 18.64 -12.29 -11.49
CA GLU A 205 17.40 -11.57 -11.75
C GLU A 205 16.23 -12.53 -11.53
N HIS A 206 15.32 -12.16 -10.63
CA HIS A 206 14.08 -12.89 -10.41
C HIS A 206 12.88 -12.06 -10.83
N ILE A 207 11.96 -12.63 -11.60
CA ILE A 207 10.72 -11.98 -12.03
C ILE A 207 9.53 -12.72 -11.41
N LEU A 208 9.00 -12.16 -10.33
CA LEU A 208 7.96 -12.76 -9.50
C LEU A 208 6.60 -12.18 -9.83
N GLN A 209 5.76 -12.97 -10.48
CA GLN A 209 4.41 -12.61 -10.92
C GLN A 209 3.35 -13.14 -9.93
N PHE A 210 2.16 -12.56 -9.97
CA PHE A 210 1.00 -13.20 -9.35
C PHE A 210 0.52 -14.39 -10.19
N PRO A 211 0.13 -15.52 -9.57
CA PRO A 211 -0.45 -16.64 -10.28
C PRO A 211 -1.80 -16.24 -10.92
N GLU A 212 -2.14 -16.85 -12.06
CA GLU A 212 -3.41 -16.59 -12.76
C GLU A 212 -4.64 -17.00 -11.92
N ILE A 213 -4.49 -18.02 -11.08
CA ILE A 213 -5.49 -18.41 -10.09
C ILE A 213 -4.89 -18.13 -8.72
N LEU A 214 -5.46 -17.14 -8.04
CA LEU A 214 -5.13 -16.85 -6.64
C LEU A 214 -5.57 -18.06 -5.79
N GLU A 215 -4.62 -18.83 -5.25
CA GLU A 215 -4.90 -19.64 -4.06
C GLU A 215 -5.30 -18.64 -2.96
N SER A 216 -6.61 -18.55 -2.72
CA SER A 216 -7.20 -17.44 -1.97
C SER A 216 -6.72 -17.38 -0.52
N GLY A 217 -6.58 -16.14 -0.04
CA GLY A 217 -6.34 -15.84 1.37
C GLY A 217 -5.85 -14.42 1.63
N ILE A 218 -6.52 -13.39 1.07
CA ILE A 218 -6.30 -12.02 1.55
C ILE A 218 -7.02 -11.89 2.89
N ALA A 219 -6.41 -12.39 3.97
CA ALA A 219 -6.86 -12.06 5.31
C ALA A 219 -6.25 -10.70 5.68
N ARG A 220 -7.08 -9.65 5.69
CA ARG A 220 -6.79 -8.45 6.49
C ARG A 220 -7.52 -8.62 7.81
N ASP A 221 -6.77 -8.49 8.91
CA ASP A 221 -7.16 -7.62 10.02
C ASP A 221 -6.09 -7.49 11.12
N THR A 222 -5.16 -8.44 11.29
CA THR A 222 -3.97 -8.26 12.17
C THR A 222 -2.84 -9.23 11.78
N GLY A 223 -1.85 -8.77 10.99
CA GLY A 223 -0.67 -9.59 10.65
C GLY A 223 -0.05 -9.28 9.29
N PRO A 224 1.02 -10.01 8.90
CA PRO A 224 1.63 -9.86 7.58
C PRO A 224 0.65 -10.27 6.49
N GLN A 225 0.69 -9.55 5.37
CA GLN A 225 -0.07 -9.95 4.19
C GLN A 225 0.56 -11.20 3.59
N LYS A 226 -0.19 -12.30 3.54
CA LYS A 226 0.26 -13.51 2.86
C LYS A 226 -0.06 -13.42 1.38
N MET A 227 0.92 -13.69 0.54
CA MET A 227 0.76 -13.69 -0.91
C MET A 227 1.44 -14.92 -1.52
N THR A 228 0.97 -15.30 -2.71
CA THR A 228 1.62 -16.31 -3.54
C THR A 228 2.17 -15.62 -4.77
N TRP A 229 3.45 -15.85 -5.05
CA TRP A 229 4.13 -15.43 -6.26
C TRP A 229 4.63 -16.63 -7.04
N ILE A 230 4.85 -16.42 -8.33
CA ILE A 230 5.39 -17.43 -9.23
C ILE A 230 6.55 -16.85 -10.03
N GLU A 231 7.56 -17.68 -10.27
CA GLU A 231 8.53 -17.45 -11.32
C GLU A 231 8.32 -18.46 -12.44
N ASN A 232 8.28 -17.97 -13.68
CA ASN A 232 7.84 -18.75 -14.83
C ASN A 232 9.03 -19.29 -15.63
N TYR A 233 9.18 -20.62 -15.61
CA TYR A 233 10.22 -21.35 -16.32
C TYR A 233 9.67 -22.09 -17.56
N SER A 234 8.42 -21.81 -17.96
CA SER A 234 7.71 -22.57 -19.00
C SER A 234 8.42 -22.57 -20.34
N ALA A 235 9.00 -21.44 -20.76
CA ALA A 235 9.69 -21.35 -22.05
C ALA A 235 10.95 -22.24 -22.06
N GLU A 236 11.82 -22.07 -21.07
CA GLU A 236 13.07 -22.83 -20.90
C GLU A 236 12.81 -24.34 -20.86
N TYR A 237 11.84 -24.79 -20.06
CA TYR A 237 11.64 -26.23 -19.87
C TYR A 237 10.86 -26.89 -21.02
N LYS A 238 10.05 -26.14 -21.77
CA LYS A 238 9.48 -26.64 -23.04
C LYS A 238 10.55 -26.85 -24.09
N GLU A 239 11.57 -26.00 -24.14
CA GLU A 239 12.71 -26.17 -25.04
C GLU A 239 13.60 -27.34 -24.61
N LYS A 240 13.88 -27.46 -23.31
CA LYS A 240 14.73 -28.52 -22.76
C LYS A 240 14.08 -29.91 -22.81
N TYR A 241 12.75 -29.99 -22.72
CA TYR A 241 11.98 -31.23 -22.72
C TYR A 241 10.79 -31.17 -23.70
N PRO A 242 11.03 -31.15 -25.02
CA PRO A 242 10.00 -30.93 -26.03
C PRO A 242 8.91 -32.03 -26.03
N ASP A 243 9.26 -33.25 -25.64
CA ASP A 243 8.33 -34.39 -25.61
C ASP A 243 7.50 -34.48 -24.32
N ALA A 244 7.78 -33.65 -23.32
CA ALA A 244 7.13 -33.71 -22.00
C ALA A 244 5.75 -33.04 -21.96
N ASN A 245 5.30 -32.41 -23.06
CA ASN A 245 3.97 -31.79 -23.19
C ASN A 245 3.62 -30.77 -22.09
N PHE A 246 4.61 -30.09 -21.52
CA PHE A 246 4.37 -29.07 -20.50
C PHE A 246 3.45 -27.97 -21.01
N LYS A 247 2.43 -27.64 -20.23
CA LYS A 247 1.60 -26.45 -20.39
C LYS A 247 2.22 -25.28 -19.62
N GLU A 248 2.60 -25.51 -18.38
CA GLU A 248 3.17 -24.53 -17.46
C GLU A 248 4.22 -25.20 -16.56
N VAL A 249 5.32 -24.51 -16.34
CA VAL A 249 6.40 -24.91 -15.44
C VAL A 249 6.79 -23.69 -14.62
N VAL A 250 6.53 -23.72 -13.31
CA VAL A 250 6.73 -22.55 -12.43
C VAL A 250 7.36 -22.97 -11.11
N CYS A 251 8.13 -22.06 -10.51
CA CYS A 251 8.41 -22.11 -9.08
C CYS A 251 7.39 -21.23 -8.35
N ILE A 252 6.80 -21.74 -7.28
CA ILE A 252 5.82 -21.04 -6.47
C ILE A 252 6.49 -20.64 -5.16
N LEU A 253 6.38 -19.36 -4.83
CA LEU A 253 6.80 -18.81 -3.55
C LEU A 253 5.55 -18.40 -2.76
N ARG A 254 5.43 -18.90 -1.53
CA ARG A 254 4.52 -18.29 -0.56
C ARG A 254 5.31 -17.33 0.30
N VAL A 255 4.82 -16.11 0.41
CA VAL A 255 5.50 -15.04 1.12
C VAL A 255 4.61 -14.37 2.16
N ALA A 256 5.23 -13.87 3.21
CA ALA A 256 4.62 -13.00 4.21
C ALA A 256 5.20 -11.59 4.08
N ILE A 257 4.33 -10.60 3.93
CA ILE A 257 4.74 -9.21 3.67
C ILE A 257 4.38 -8.34 4.85
N TRP A 258 5.41 -7.76 5.44
CA TRP A 258 5.33 -6.83 6.55
C TRP A 258 5.44 -5.40 6.02
N ARG A 259 4.45 -4.57 6.37
CA ARG A 259 4.48 -3.12 6.18
C ARG A 259 4.97 -2.48 7.47
N ARG A 260 6.02 -1.69 7.37
CA ARG A 260 6.43 -0.74 8.42
C ARG A 260 6.50 0.66 7.82
#